data_AF-A0A257EEQ5-F1
#
_entry.id   AF-A0A257EEQ5-F1
#
_cell.length_a   1.000
_cell.length_b   1.000
_cell.length_c   1.000
_cell.angle_alpha   90.00
_cell.angle_beta   90.00
_cell.angle_gamma   90.00
#
_symmetry.space_group_name_H-M   'P 1'
#
loop_
_entity.id
_entity.type
_entity.pdbx_description
1 polymer ?
#
loop_
_entity_poly.entity_id
_entity_poly.type
_entity_poly.pdbx_seq_one_letter_code
_entity_poly.pdbx_strand_id
1 'polypeptide(L)'
;MNWIRTPSLLLATGVLAACSTLPSTGPAVSTAKPPAQTATAPLRSMLWVGNSFFYYNNSMHGHLGQLMAGAADNGKRSVRNVSATISGSGINWHDVAAYFKPGGVSSYSFVGDNEVRFNTFDKPFDAVMMMDCSQCPIHPKLQPVFHEFAKKHSETARKHGAEPILFMSWAYSDKPDMTGPLAAEYTKVGKANNALVVPAGLAFAASQAKRPDIPLIIGDKRHPTLQGTYLGASTVLASVFKINPIGSKYTAGLPADVAAHLQAVAWETAQKYHAEHGRGSL
;
A
#
# COMPACT_ATOMS: atom_id res chain seq x y z
N MET A 1 -26.43 60.57 62.02
CA MET A 1 -25.95 61.87 62.50
C MET A 1 -24.80 62.31 61.62
N ASN A 2 -24.87 63.56 61.13
CA ASN A 2 -23.92 64.18 60.20
C ASN A 2 -22.48 64.32 60.76
N TRP A 3 -21.60 64.78 59.86
CA TRP A 3 -20.34 65.54 60.05
C TRP A 3 -19.05 64.70 59.97
N ILE A 4 -18.41 64.62 58.79
CA ILE A 4 -17.43 65.57 58.21
C ILE A 4 -16.11 65.62 59.01
N ARG A 5 -14.98 65.29 58.34
CA ARG A 5 -13.74 66.08 58.30
C ARG A 5 -12.64 65.37 57.47
N THR A 6 -12.39 65.89 56.26
CA THR A 6 -11.07 65.97 55.61
C THR A 6 -10.27 67.16 56.22
N PRO A 7 -8.97 67.42 55.92
CA PRO A 7 -7.97 66.70 55.10
C PRO A 7 -6.57 66.64 55.79
N SER A 8 -5.56 66.04 55.15
CA SER A 8 -4.25 66.67 54.92
C SER A 8 -3.33 65.81 54.06
N LEU A 9 -2.79 66.45 53.02
CA LEU A 9 -1.74 66.01 52.11
C LEU A 9 -0.40 65.86 52.85
N LEU A 10 0.44 64.91 52.42
CA LEU A 10 1.89 65.10 52.26
C LEU A 10 2.47 63.99 51.36
N LEU A 11 3.10 64.42 50.28
CA LEU A 11 3.89 63.64 49.32
C LEU A 11 5.34 63.49 49.83
N ALA A 12 5.94 62.31 49.61
CA ALA A 12 7.37 62.09 49.23
C ALA A 12 7.67 60.57 49.30
N THR A 13 7.59 59.85 48.18
CA THR A 13 8.68 59.46 47.26
C THR A 13 9.71 58.46 47.80
N GLY A 14 9.72 57.27 47.20
CA GLY A 14 10.94 56.56 46.82
C GLY A 14 11.24 55.25 47.55
N VAL A 15 11.02 54.13 46.87
CA VAL A 15 11.94 52.99 46.59
C VAL A 15 11.09 51.74 46.32
N LEU A 16 10.93 51.37 45.05
CA LEU A 16 10.35 50.08 44.65
C LEU A 16 11.50 49.16 44.23
N ALA A 17 11.67 48.11 45.03
CA ALA A 17 12.60 47.03 44.80
C ALA A 17 12.12 46.13 43.64
N ALA A 18 13.10 45.54 42.97
CA ALA A 18 13.01 44.80 41.73
C ALA A 18 12.14 43.52 41.81
N CYS A 19 11.27 43.34 40.82
CA CYS A 19 10.85 42.04 40.34
C CYS A 19 11.24 41.92 38.86
N SER A 20 12.26 41.11 38.59
CA SER A 20 12.69 40.72 37.26
C SER A 20 11.64 39.83 36.59
N THR A 21 11.09 40.30 35.47
CA THR A 21 10.32 39.46 34.53
C THR A 21 11.18 39.26 33.29
N LEU A 22 11.67 38.03 33.11
CA LEU A 22 12.30 37.60 31.86
C LEU A 22 11.20 37.21 30.87
N PRO A 23 11.24 37.66 29.61
CA PRO A 23 10.36 37.13 28.58
C PRO A 23 10.79 35.70 28.20
N SER A 24 9.85 34.76 28.33
CA SER A 24 9.93 33.42 27.79
C SER A 24 9.89 33.48 26.25
N THR A 25 11.02 33.26 25.59
CA THR A 25 11.06 32.97 24.16
C THR A 25 10.80 31.48 23.94
N GLY A 26 9.53 31.13 23.71
CA GLY A 26 9.18 29.80 23.21
C GLY A 26 9.72 29.59 21.78
N PRO A 27 10.09 28.36 21.39
CA PRO A 27 10.58 28.10 20.04
C PRO A 27 9.46 28.35 19.03
N ALA A 28 9.74 29.16 18.01
CA ALA A 28 8.85 29.37 16.89
C ALA A 28 8.65 28.04 16.14
N VAL A 29 7.44 27.50 16.22
CA VAL A 29 7.02 26.34 15.41
C VAL A 29 6.95 26.81 13.97
N SER A 30 7.96 26.46 13.19
CA SER A 30 7.98 26.64 11.74
C SER A 30 6.79 25.91 11.13
N THR A 31 5.81 26.67 10.61
CA THR A 31 4.69 26.15 9.81
C THR A 31 5.12 25.89 8.37
N ALA A 32 6.29 25.30 8.17
CA ALA A 32 6.73 24.90 6.83
C ALA A 32 5.77 23.82 6.31
N LYS A 33 4.90 24.22 5.40
CA LYS A 33 4.07 23.32 4.59
C LYS A 33 4.99 22.25 4.00
N PRO A 34 4.72 20.95 4.20
CA PRO A 34 5.53 19.91 3.58
C PRO A 34 5.60 20.18 2.07
N PRO A 35 6.78 19.99 1.43
CA PRO A 35 6.93 20.23 0.01
C PRO A 35 5.84 19.46 -0.73
N ALA A 36 5.10 20.15 -1.58
CA ALA A 36 4.09 19.52 -2.42
C ALA A 36 4.78 18.39 -3.18
N GLN A 37 4.35 17.14 -2.93
CA GLN A 37 4.75 16.01 -3.75
C GLN A 37 4.43 16.37 -5.19
N THR A 38 5.47 16.64 -5.99
CA THR A 38 5.38 16.73 -7.45
C THR A 38 4.59 15.52 -7.92
N ALA A 39 3.52 15.76 -8.68
CA ALA A 39 2.66 14.71 -9.19
C ALA A 39 3.50 13.63 -9.86
N THR A 40 3.65 12.47 -9.21
CA THR A 40 4.41 11.34 -9.72
C THR A 40 3.80 10.95 -11.07
N ALA A 41 4.64 10.80 -12.10
CA ALA A 41 4.18 10.37 -13.41
C ALA A 41 3.34 9.08 -13.27
N PRO A 42 2.26 8.92 -14.06
CA PRO A 42 1.38 7.76 -13.92
C PRO A 42 2.15 6.46 -14.19
N LEU A 43 2.00 5.48 -13.29
CA LEU A 43 2.60 4.15 -13.44
C LEU A 43 2.08 3.48 -14.73
N ARG A 44 2.98 3.06 -15.62
CA ARG A 44 2.65 2.38 -16.90
C ARG A 44 3.01 0.91 -16.90
N SER A 45 3.92 0.48 -16.04
CA SER A 45 4.30 -0.93 -15.91
C SER A 45 4.55 -1.33 -14.45
N MET A 46 4.12 -2.53 -14.08
CA MET A 46 4.29 -3.07 -12.74
C MET A 46 4.72 -4.55 -12.80
N LEU A 47 5.80 -4.87 -12.08
CA LEU A 47 6.25 -6.24 -11.86
C LEU A 47 5.67 -6.77 -10.53
N TRP A 48 5.07 -7.94 -10.56
CA TRP A 48 4.56 -8.67 -9.40
C TRP A 48 5.55 -9.78 -9.04
N VAL A 49 6.20 -9.67 -7.90
CA VAL A 49 7.20 -10.63 -7.40
C VAL A 49 6.61 -11.35 -6.19
N GLY A 50 6.43 -12.66 -6.30
CA GLY A 50 5.86 -13.42 -5.19
C GLY A 50 5.61 -14.88 -5.54
N ASN A 51 4.48 -15.41 -5.10
CA ASN A 51 4.22 -16.84 -5.11
C ASN A 51 2.78 -17.15 -5.55
N SER A 52 2.26 -18.29 -5.09
CA SER A 52 0.91 -18.78 -5.36
C SER A 52 -0.19 -17.80 -4.99
N PHE A 53 0.02 -16.92 -4.02
CA PHE A 53 -0.95 -15.88 -3.67
C PHE A 53 -1.18 -14.89 -4.81
N PHE A 54 -0.22 -14.77 -5.73
CA PHE A 54 -0.38 -13.99 -6.96
C PHE A 54 -0.82 -14.82 -8.16
N TYR A 55 -0.35 -16.06 -8.38
CA TYR A 55 -0.69 -16.79 -9.61
C TYR A 55 -2.04 -17.54 -9.56
N TYR A 56 -2.61 -17.78 -8.38
CA TYR A 56 -3.91 -18.47 -8.27
C TYR A 56 -5.02 -17.72 -9.01
N ASN A 57 -5.97 -18.48 -9.56
CA ASN A 57 -7.12 -17.97 -10.31
C ASN A 57 -6.69 -17.12 -11.51
N ASN A 58 -5.93 -17.68 -12.46
CA ASN A 58 -5.42 -16.96 -13.65
C ASN A 58 -4.58 -15.71 -13.33
N SER A 59 -4.02 -15.68 -12.14
CA SER A 59 -3.20 -14.63 -11.55
C SER A 59 -3.86 -13.27 -11.33
N MET A 60 -3.64 -12.71 -10.14
CA MET A 60 -4.18 -11.44 -9.68
C MET A 60 -3.84 -10.25 -10.60
N HIS A 61 -2.67 -10.27 -11.24
CA HIS A 61 -2.25 -9.20 -12.16
C HIS A 61 -3.14 -9.11 -13.41
N GLY A 62 -3.68 -10.25 -13.89
CA GLY A 62 -4.64 -10.28 -14.99
C GLY A 62 -5.99 -9.69 -14.58
N HIS A 63 -6.46 -10.05 -13.38
CA HIS A 63 -7.67 -9.46 -12.79
C HIS A 63 -7.54 -7.95 -12.57
N LEU A 64 -6.38 -7.45 -12.14
CA LEU A 64 -6.13 -6.01 -12.04
C LEU A 64 -6.30 -5.33 -13.40
N GLY A 65 -5.72 -5.89 -14.47
CA GLY A 65 -5.83 -5.31 -15.82
C GLY A 65 -7.28 -5.17 -16.27
N GLN A 66 -8.11 -6.20 -16.01
CA GLN A 66 -9.53 -6.18 -16.34
C GLN A 66 -10.34 -5.22 -15.45
N LEU A 67 -10.02 -5.15 -14.16
CA LEU A 67 -10.62 -4.17 -13.23
C LEU A 67 -10.32 -2.72 -13.66
N MET A 68 -9.08 -2.44 -14.08
CA MET A 68 -8.67 -1.13 -14.60
C MET A 68 -9.46 -0.75 -15.85
N ALA A 69 -9.61 -1.68 -16.79
CA ALA A 69 -10.39 -1.46 -18.00
C ALA A 69 -11.88 -1.22 -17.66
N GLY A 70 -12.44 -1.98 -16.72
CA GLY A 70 -13.83 -1.87 -16.28
C GLY A 70 -14.15 -0.62 -15.45
N ALA A 71 -13.15 0.00 -14.83
CA ALA A 71 -13.28 1.22 -14.02
C ALA A 71 -12.95 2.52 -14.78
N ALA A 72 -12.43 2.43 -16.01
CA ALA A 72 -12.08 3.60 -16.81
C ALA A 72 -13.28 4.11 -17.62
N ASP A 73 -13.59 5.41 -17.50
CA ASP A 73 -14.69 6.08 -18.23
C ASP A 73 -14.58 5.94 -19.76
N ASN A 74 -13.37 5.73 -20.29
CA ASN A 74 -13.08 5.56 -21.71
C ASN A 74 -12.42 4.23 -22.08
N GLY A 75 -12.32 3.27 -21.15
CA GLY A 75 -11.70 1.95 -21.38
C GLY A 75 -10.21 1.95 -21.72
N LYS A 76 -9.48 3.07 -21.60
CA LYS A 76 -8.09 3.23 -22.07
C LYS A 76 -7.04 3.39 -20.96
N ARG A 77 -7.26 2.83 -19.76
CA ARG A 77 -6.21 2.74 -18.73
C ARG A 77 -5.54 1.38 -18.80
N SER A 78 -4.42 1.30 -19.52
CA SER A 78 -3.61 0.10 -19.62
C SER A 78 -2.31 0.24 -18.84
N VAL A 79 -2.06 -0.68 -17.91
CA VAL A 79 -0.76 -0.87 -17.25
C VAL A 79 -0.24 -2.22 -17.68
N ARG A 80 1.02 -2.26 -18.14
CA ARG A 80 1.68 -3.54 -18.41
C ARG A 80 1.98 -4.22 -17.08
N ASN A 81 1.25 -5.27 -16.80
CA ASN A 81 1.43 -6.08 -15.60
C ASN A 81 2.17 -7.36 -15.96
N VAL A 82 3.22 -7.67 -15.19
CA VAL A 82 4.04 -8.88 -15.39
C VAL A 82 4.18 -9.59 -14.06
N SER A 83 4.07 -10.92 -14.05
CA SER A 83 4.16 -11.72 -12.83
C SER A 83 5.36 -12.65 -12.86
N ALA A 84 6.29 -12.44 -11.93
CA ALA A 84 7.43 -13.30 -11.65
C ALA A 84 7.16 -14.06 -10.35
N THR A 85 6.53 -15.23 -10.46
CA THR A 85 6.07 -16.00 -9.31
C THR A 85 6.70 -17.38 -9.22
N ILE A 86 7.08 -17.79 -8.01
CA ILE A 86 7.63 -19.12 -7.72
C ILE A 86 6.76 -19.78 -6.65
N SER A 87 6.35 -21.03 -6.86
CA SER A 87 5.47 -21.72 -5.90
C SER A 87 6.16 -21.87 -4.54
N GLY A 88 5.45 -21.49 -3.46
CA GLY A 88 5.95 -21.57 -2.09
C GLY A 88 7.11 -20.62 -1.75
N SER A 89 7.49 -19.69 -2.63
CA SER A 89 8.66 -18.85 -2.39
C SER A 89 8.44 -17.83 -1.27
N GLY A 90 9.50 -17.62 -0.51
CA GLY A 90 9.73 -16.37 0.21
C GLY A 90 10.34 -15.32 -0.72
N ILE A 91 10.30 -14.05 -0.29
CA ILE A 91 10.86 -12.92 -1.03
C ILE A 91 12.35 -13.08 -1.32
N ASN A 92 13.07 -13.84 -0.48
CA ASN A 92 14.50 -14.11 -0.60
C ASN A 92 14.89 -15.04 -1.75
N TRP A 93 13.95 -15.81 -2.30
CA TRP A 93 14.23 -16.70 -3.43
C TRP A 93 14.30 -15.94 -4.77
N HIS A 94 13.75 -14.73 -4.82
CA HIS A 94 13.72 -13.93 -6.04
C HIS A 94 15.00 -13.11 -6.22
N ASP A 95 15.64 -13.26 -7.38
CA ASP A 95 16.67 -12.33 -7.84
C ASP A 95 16.01 -11.16 -8.58
N VAL A 96 15.56 -10.15 -7.83
CA VAL A 96 14.89 -8.97 -8.40
C VAL A 96 15.79 -8.21 -9.38
N ALA A 97 17.11 -8.19 -9.15
CA ALA A 97 18.04 -7.52 -10.05
C ALA A 97 18.09 -8.22 -11.43
N ALA A 98 17.97 -9.55 -11.47
CA ALA A 98 17.89 -10.28 -12.73
C ALA A 98 16.67 -9.90 -13.58
N TYR A 99 15.55 -9.52 -12.97
CA TYR A 99 14.35 -9.12 -13.71
C TYR A 99 14.49 -7.78 -14.44
N PHE A 100 15.48 -6.95 -14.09
CA PHE A 100 15.79 -5.68 -14.75
C PHE A 100 16.88 -5.80 -15.83
N LYS A 101 17.48 -6.97 -16.04
CA LYS A 101 18.58 -7.13 -17.02
C LYS A 101 18.09 -6.81 -18.44
N PRO A 102 18.91 -6.14 -19.27
CA PRO A 102 18.63 -5.99 -20.70
C PRO A 102 18.37 -7.33 -21.36
N GLY A 103 17.35 -7.42 -22.22
CA GLY A 103 16.92 -8.68 -22.85
C GLY A 103 16.26 -9.68 -21.88
N GLY A 104 16.05 -9.31 -20.62
CA GLY A 104 15.43 -10.14 -19.59
C GLY A 104 13.91 -10.15 -19.66
N VAL A 105 13.26 -10.06 -18.49
CA VAL A 105 11.79 -10.16 -18.38
C VAL A 105 11.10 -9.11 -19.26
N SER A 106 10.11 -9.54 -20.03
CA SER A 106 9.37 -8.72 -21.03
C SER A 106 10.14 -8.35 -22.30
N SER A 107 11.28 -8.99 -22.61
CA SER A 107 12.06 -8.70 -23.83
C SER A 107 11.33 -8.97 -25.15
N TYR A 108 10.17 -9.61 -25.12
CA TYR A 108 9.26 -9.72 -26.26
C TYR A 108 7.80 -9.73 -25.80
N SER A 109 6.88 -9.58 -26.74
CA SER A 109 5.44 -9.66 -26.53
C SER A 109 4.75 -10.27 -27.74
N PHE A 110 3.60 -10.90 -27.48
CA PHE A 110 2.67 -11.38 -28.51
C PHE A 110 1.61 -10.30 -28.73
N VAL A 111 1.49 -9.80 -29.95
CA VAL A 111 0.53 -8.75 -30.32
C VAL A 111 -0.69 -9.35 -31.04
N GLY A 112 -1.73 -8.53 -31.25
CA GLY A 112 -3.05 -8.99 -31.71
C GLY A 112 -3.11 -9.60 -33.12
N ASP A 113 -2.04 -9.47 -33.90
CA ASP A 113 -1.83 -10.10 -35.21
C ASP A 113 -1.01 -11.40 -35.11
N ASN A 114 -0.79 -11.91 -33.89
CA ASN A 114 0.03 -13.08 -33.56
C ASN A 114 1.53 -12.93 -33.85
N GLU A 115 2.01 -11.71 -34.09
CA GLU A 115 3.45 -11.48 -34.21
C GLU A 115 4.14 -11.46 -32.85
N VAL A 116 5.40 -11.92 -32.84
CA VAL A 116 6.33 -11.72 -31.73
C VAL A 116 7.12 -10.44 -31.97
N ARG A 117 6.95 -9.45 -31.10
CA ARG A 117 7.70 -8.20 -31.16
C ARG A 117 8.71 -8.13 -30.03
N PHE A 118 9.96 -7.86 -30.36
CA PHE A 118 11.03 -7.68 -29.39
C PHE A 118 10.94 -6.27 -28.80
N ASN A 119 10.94 -6.21 -27.48
CA ASN A 119 10.81 -4.98 -26.73
C ASN A 119 12.18 -4.50 -26.25
N THR A 120 12.37 -3.19 -26.30
CA THR A 120 13.50 -2.50 -25.66
C THR A 120 12.95 -1.50 -24.65
N PHE A 121 13.51 -1.50 -23.45
CA PHE A 121 13.11 -0.58 -22.39
C PHE A 121 14.36 0.01 -21.73
N ASP A 122 14.41 1.34 -21.60
CA ASP A 122 15.36 1.99 -20.70
C ASP A 122 14.98 1.72 -19.23
N LYS A 123 13.68 1.60 -18.98
CA LYS A 123 13.07 1.30 -17.69
C LYS A 123 11.94 0.28 -17.88
N PRO A 124 12.15 -1.02 -17.61
CA PRO A 124 11.15 -2.03 -17.89
C PRO A 124 9.97 -1.99 -16.91
N PHE A 125 10.13 -1.46 -15.70
CA PHE A 125 9.06 -1.41 -14.70
C PHE A 125 9.02 -0.07 -13.99
N ASP A 126 7.85 0.53 -13.86
CA ASP A 126 7.65 1.73 -13.03
C ASP A 126 7.45 1.39 -11.56
N ALA A 127 6.96 0.20 -11.25
CA ALA A 127 6.82 -0.30 -9.90
C ALA A 127 7.15 -1.80 -9.80
N VAL A 128 7.61 -2.20 -8.62
CA VAL A 128 7.81 -3.61 -8.25
C VAL A 128 7.00 -3.88 -6.98
N MET A 129 5.93 -4.66 -7.13
CA MET A 129 5.14 -5.12 -6.00
C MET A 129 5.62 -6.49 -5.54
N MET A 130 5.94 -6.57 -4.25
CA MET A 130 6.59 -7.72 -3.65
C MET A 130 5.74 -8.28 -2.52
N MET A 131 5.60 -9.59 -2.50
CA MET A 131 5.01 -10.33 -1.38
C MET A 131 6.04 -11.35 -0.88
N ASP A 132 6.15 -11.50 0.43
CA ASP A 132 6.90 -12.61 1.02
C ASP A 132 6.05 -13.90 1.07
N CYS A 133 6.57 -14.98 1.64
CA CYS A 133 5.73 -16.12 1.96
C CYS A 133 4.65 -15.69 2.97
N SER A 134 3.46 -16.28 2.89
CA SER A 134 2.25 -15.79 3.57
C SER A 134 2.31 -15.71 5.10
N GLN A 135 3.26 -16.40 5.73
CA GLN A 135 3.51 -16.37 7.17
C GLN A 135 4.92 -15.87 7.54
N CYS A 136 5.84 -15.75 6.58
CA CYS A 136 7.24 -15.40 6.82
C CYS A 136 7.44 -14.09 7.61
N PRO A 137 6.68 -13.00 7.32
CA PRO A 137 6.84 -11.73 8.05
C PRO A 137 6.64 -11.83 9.56
N ILE A 138 5.89 -12.82 10.03
CA ILE A 138 5.54 -13.02 11.46
C ILE A 138 6.18 -14.28 12.06
N HIS A 139 6.98 -15.02 11.27
CA HIS A 139 7.64 -16.22 11.76
C HIS A 139 8.97 -15.85 12.44
N PRO A 140 9.27 -16.32 13.66
CA PRO A 140 10.45 -15.88 14.43
C PRO A 140 11.80 -15.99 13.71
N LYS A 141 11.97 -16.99 12.83
CA LYS A 141 13.21 -17.19 12.06
C LYS A 141 13.22 -16.51 10.70
N LEU A 142 12.05 -16.21 10.13
CA LEU A 142 11.93 -15.71 8.75
C LEU A 142 11.59 -14.22 8.72
N GLN A 143 11.10 -13.64 9.81
CA GLN A 143 10.88 -12.20 9.92
C GLN A 143 12.16 -11.40 9.64
N PRO A 144 13.36 -11.73 10.19
CA PRO A 144 14.57 -11.00 9.83
C PRO A 144 14.89 -11.07 8.32
N VAL A 145 14.62 -12.22 7.69
CA VAL A 145 14.79 -12.43 6.24
C VAL A 145 13.83 -11.56 5.44
N PHE A 146 12.57 -11.45 5.86
CA PHE A 146 11.60 -10.53 5.26
C PHE A 146 12.12 -9.09 5.27
N HIS A 147 12.60 -8.62 6.43
CA HIS A 147 13.10 -7.25 6.58
C HIS A 147 14.34 -6.99 5.70
N GLU A 148 15.30 -7.91 5.72
CA GLU A 148 16.53 -7.82 4.91
C GLU A 148 16.20 -7.74 3.42
N PHE A 149 15.40 -8.68 2.91
CA PHE A 149 15.15 -8.78 1.47
C PHE A 149 14.13 -7.75 0.98
N ALA A 150 13.17 -7.33 1.79
CA ALA A 150 12.32 -6.19 1.46
C ALA A 150 13.17 -4.92 1.28
N LYS A 151 14.17 -4.69 2.14
CA LYS A 151 15.12 -3.58 1.97
C LYS A 151 15.96 -3.72 0.71
N LYS A 152 16.65 -4.85 0.55
CA LYS A 152 17.50 -5.13 -0.61
C LYS A 152 16.77 -4.97 -1.94
N HIS A 153 15.57 -5.53 -2.05
CA HIS A 153 14.79 -5.46 -3.28
C HIS A 153 14.16 -4.08 -3.50
N SER A 154 13.79 -3.37 -2.44
CA SER A 154 13.34 -1.97 -2.56
C SER A 154 14.45 -1.04 -3.05
N GLU A 155 15.67 -1.22 -2.57
CA GLU A 155 16.86 -0.51 -3.06
C GLU A 155 17.17 -0.87 -4.51
N THR A 156 17.04 -2.14 -4.87
CA THR A 156 17.21 -2.61 -6.26
C THR A 156 16.17 -1.99 -7.18
N ALA A 157 14.88 -1.99 -6.81
CA ALA A 157 13.82 -1.37 -7.60
C ALA A 157 14.12 0.12 -7.84
N ARG A 158 14.46 0.87 -6.78
CA ARG A 158 14.81 2.29 -6.89
C ARG A 158 16.05 2.55 -7.74
N LYS A 159 17.07 1.70 -7.65
CA LYS A 159 18.27 1.79 -8.50
C LYS A 159 17.91 1.73 -9.99
N HIS A 160 16.84 1.03 -10.35
CA HIS A 160 16.29 0.95 -11.70
C HIS A 160 15.12 1.94 -11.95
N GLY A 161 14.95 2.94 -11.07
CA GLY A 161 13.92 3.97 -11.17
C GLY A 161 12.49 3.50 -10.87
N ALA A 162 12.31 2.26 -10.39
CA ALA A 162 11.01 1.69 -10.06
C ALA A 162 10.63 1.94 -8.59
N GLU A 163 9.34 2.14 -8.34
CA GLU A 163 8.81 2.32 -6.99
C GLU A 163 8.54 0.97 -6.32
N PRO A 164 9.04 0.73 -5.10
CA PRO A 164 8.76 -0.50 -4.37
C PRO A 164 7.38 -0.45 -3.70
N ILE A 165 6.67 -1.57 -3.82
CA ILE A 165 5.37 -1.80 -3.21
C ILE A 165 5.44 -3.12 -2.45
N LEU A 166 4.85 -3.17 -1.26
CA LEU A 166 4.68 -4.39 -0.49
C LEU A 166 3.21 -4.79 -0.50
N PHE A 167 2.94 -6.05 -0.82
CA PHE A 167 1.60 -6.62 -0.77
C PHE A 167 1.40 -7.32 0.57
N MET A 168 0.57 -6.75 1.45
CA MET A 168 0.26 -7.33 2.76
C MET A 168 -0.70 -8.52 2.56
N SER A 169 -0.19 -9.74 2.72
CA SER A 169 -0.98 -10.96 2.66
C SER A 169 -1.97 -11.08 3.83
N TRP A 170 -2.88 -12.06 3.73
CA TRP A 170 -3.95 -12.30 4.70
C TRP A 170 -3.61 -13.41 5.71
N ALA A 171 -4.37 -13.42 6.80
CA ALA A 171 -4.42 -14.51 7.76
C ALA A 171 -5.00 -15.79 7.13
N TYR A 172 -4.56 -16.95 7.61
CA TYR A 172 -5.18 -18.22 7.24
C TYR A 172 -6.57 -18.36 7.87
N SER A 173 -7.47 -19.11 7.24
CA SER A 173 -8.85 -19.25 7.72
C SER A 173 -8.96 -19.79 9.15
N ASP A 174 -7.99 -20.61 9.59
CA ASP A 174 -7.92 -21.16 10.94
C ASP A 174 -6.93 -20.45 11.87
N LYS A 175 -6.37 -19.31 11.42
CA LYS A 175 -5.43 -18.47 12.18
C LYS A 175 -5.74 -16.97 12.01
N PRO A 176 -6.97 -16.51 12.34
CA PRO A 176 -7.37 -15.11 12.18
C PRO A 176 -6.49 -14.15 13.00
N ASP A 177 -5.86 -14.63 14.07
CA ASP A 177 -4.88 -13.94 14.91
C ASP A 177 -3.65 -13.44 14.15
N MET A 178 -3.35 -14.01 12.97
CA MET A 178 -2.26 -13.53 12.09
C MET A 178 -2.50 -12.12 11.55
N THR A 179 -3.75 -11.64 11.47
CA THR A 179 -4.10 -10.38 10.78
C THR A 179 -3.35 -9.19 11.37
N GLY A 180 -3.38 -9.04 12.70
CA GLY A 180 -2.72 -7.92 13.40
C GLY A 180 -1.20 -7.93 13.22
N PRO A 181 -0.51 -9.04 13.56
CA PRO A 181 0.93 -9.18 13.35
C PRO A 181 1.38 -8.97 11.91
N LEU A 182 0.66 -9.52 10.91
CA LEU A 182 0.97 -9.29 9.49
C LEU A 182 0.85 -7.80 9.15
N ALA A 183 -0.24 -7.15 9.56
CA ALA A 183 -0.45 -5.73 9.29
C ALA A 183 0.63 -4.87 9.94
N ALA A 184 1.02 -5.17 11.18
CA ALA A 184 2.08 -4.46 11.88
C ALA A 184 3.44 -4.59 11.16
N GLU A 185 3.83 -5.81 10.77
CA GLU A 185 5.12 -6.06 10.12
C GLU A 185 5.21 -5.47 8.71
N TYR A 186 4.18 -5.63 7.88
CA TYR A 186 4.15 -5.00 6.56
C TYR A 186 4.16 -3.46 6.67
N THR A 187 3.44 -2.88 7.63
CA THR A 187 3.44 -1.42 7.85
C THR A 187 4.81 -0.92 8.31
N LYS A 188 5.46 -1.63 9.24
CA LYS A 188 6.81 -1.32 9.72
C LYS A 188 7.83 -1.35 8.58
N VAL A 189 7.84 -2.44 7.81
CA VAL A 189 8.79 -2.62 6.69
C VAL A 189 8.48 -1.66 5.54
N GLY A 190 7.21 -1.38 5.27
CA GLY A 190 6.79 -0.37 4.30
C GLY A 190 7.34 1.01 4.64
N LYS A 191 7.15 1.47 5.89
CA LYS A 191 7.70 2.74 6.38
C LYS A 191 9.23 2.77 6.32
N ALA A 192 9.90 1.71 6.78
CA ALA A 192 11.36 1.64 6.80
C ALA A 192 11.98 1.74 5.39
N ASN A 193 11.24 1.32 4.36
CA ASN A 193 11.70 1.31 2.98
C ASN A 193 11.04 2.38 2.11
N ASN A 194 10.26 3.30 2.69
CA ASN A 194 9.41 4.24 1.97
C ASN A 194 8.59 3.57 0.84
N ALA A 195 8.15 2.33 1.06
CA ALA A 195 7.39 1.54 0.09
C ALA A 195 5.90 1.68 0.38
N LEU A 196 5.09 1.76 -0.68
CA LEU A 196 3.63 1.68 -0.54
C LEU A 196 3.26 0.27 -0.03
N VAL A 197 2.29 0.18 0.88
CA VAL A 197 1.75 -1.11 1.33
C VAL A 197 0.32 -1.27 0.82
N VAL A 198 0.04 -2.36 0.09
CA VAL A 198 -1.32 -2.75 -0.30
C VAL A 198 -1.93 -3.59 0.83
N PRO A 199 -2.95 -3.12 1.56
CA PRO A 199 -3.45 -3.76 2.77
C PRO A 199 -4.46 -4.89 2.50
N ALA A 200 -4.13 -5.83 1.60
CA ALA A 200 -5.05 -6.90 1.21
C ALA A 200 -5.46 -7.80 2.40
N GLY A 201 -4.54 -8.07 3.33
CA GLY A 201 -4.85 -8.81 4.56
C GLY A 201 -5.95 -8.16 5.41
N LEU A 202 -5.94 -6.83 5.53
CA LEU A 202 -6.98 -6.09 6.23
C LEU A 202 -8.30 -6.08 5.44
N ALA A 203 -8.25 -6.06 4.11
CA ALA A 203 -9.44 -6.12 3.27
C ALA A 203 -10.13 -7.49 3.39
N PHE A 204 -9.35 -8.58 3.43
CA PHE A 204 -9.87 -9.93 3.67
C PHE A 204 -10.59 -10.02 5.02
N ALA A 205 -9.95 -9.54 6.10
CA ALA A 205 -10.55 -9.54 7.43
C ALA A 205 -11.84 -8.69 7.48
N ALA A 206 -11.84 -7.51 6.85
CA ALA A 206 -13.00 -6.64 6.79
C ALA A 206 -14.17 -7.24 5.98
N SER A 207 -13.88 -7.90 4.87
CA SER A 207 -14.92 -8.58 4.06
C SER A 207 -15.52 -9.76 4.84
N GLN A 208 -14.69 -10.60 5.44
CA GLN A 208 -15.15 -11.76 6.22
C GLN A 208 -16.02 -11.34 7.42
N ALA A 209 -15.71 -10.22 8.07
CA ALA A 209 -16.50 -9.68 9.17
C ALA A 209 -17.89 -9.17 8.73
N LYS A 210 -18.00 -8.62 7.52
CA LYS A 210 -19.26 -8.06 6.99
C LYS A 210 -20.14 -9.10 6.27
N ARG A 211 -19.52 -10.01 5.52
CA ARG A 211 -20.19 -11.05 4.69
C ARG A 211 -19.46 -12.38 4.85
N PRO A 212 -19.68 -13.09 5.96
CA PRO A 212 -18.98 -14.34 6.22
C PRO A 212 -19.37 -15.49 5.26
N ASP A 213 -20.47 -15.32 4.54
CA ASP A 213 -20.97 -16.22 3.49
C ASP A 213 -20.14 -16.19 2.21
N ILE A 214 -19.30 -15.16 2.00
CA ILE A 214 -18.44 -15.05 0.81
C ILE A 214 -17.09 -15.75 1.10
N PRO A 215 -16.80 -16.92 0.51
CA PRO A 215 -15.54 -17.61 0.76
C PRO A 215 -14.40 -16.88 0.04
N LEU A 216 -13.41 -16.41 0.79
CA LEU A 216 -12.22 -15.74 0.23
C LEU A 216 -11.01 -16.66 0.08
N ILE A 217 -11.02 -17.80 0.78
CA ILE A 217 -9.91 -18.74 0.88
C ILE A 217 -10.43 -20.15 0.58
N ILE A 218 -9.69 -20.93 -0.20
CA ILE A 218 -10.08 -22.30 -0.56
C ILE A 218 -9.92 -23.27 0.61
N GLY A 219 -10.32 -24.52 0.43
CA GLY A 219 -10.31 -25.55 1.48
C GLY A 219 -8.95 -25.85 2.12
N ASP A 220 -7.83 -25.40 1.52
CA ASP A 220 -6.49 -25.51 2.11
C ASP A 220 -6.19 -24.44 3.17
N LYS A 221 -7.14 -23.53 3.40
CA LYS A 221 -7.12 -22.48 4.42
C LYS A 221 -6.08 -21.38 4.20
N ARG A 222 -5.43 -21.32 3.03
CA ARG A 222 -4.37 -20.35 2.72
C ARG A 222 -4.60 -19.63 1.40
N HIS A 223 -4.82 -20.36 0.32
CA HIS A 223 -4.87 -19.81 -1.02
C HIS A 223 -6.22 -19.15 -1.34
N PRO A 224 -6.25 -18.14 -2.20
CA PRO A 224 -7.47 -17.39 -2.45
C PRO A 224 -8.44 -18.17 -3.34
N THR A 225 -9.73 -18.03 -3.07
CA THR A 225 -10.78 -18.28 -4.08
C THR A 225 -10.73 -17.20 -5.16
N LEU A 226 -11.54 -17.32 -6.21
CA LEU A 226 -11.69 -16.24 -7.19
C LEU A 226 -12.16 -14.93 -6.53
N GLN A 227 -13.05 -14.99 -5.54
CA GLN A 227 -13.50 -13.86 -4.73
C GLN A 227 -12.32 -13.23 -3.97
N GLY A 228 -11.47 -14.05 -3.34
CA GLY A 228 -10.25 -13.59 -2.67
C GLY A 228 -9.28 -12.91 -3.63
N THR A 229 -9.02 -13.51 -4.79
CA THR A 229 -8.16 -12.90 -5.83
C THR A 229 -8.75 -11.58 -6.32
N TYR A 230 -10.06 -11.51 -6.53
CA TYR A 230 -10.77 -10.30 -6.96
C TYR A 230 -10.70 -9.17 -5.92
N LEU A 231 -10.85 -9.50 -4.63
CA LEU A 231 -10.67 -8.56 -3.52
C LEU A 231 -9.23 -8.05 -3.44
N GLY A 232 -8.26 -8.94 -3.57
CA GLY A 232 -6.84 -8.58 -3.62
C GLY A 232 -6.53 -7.63 -4.77
N ALA A 233 -6.98 -7.95 -5.98
CA ALA A 233 -6.80 -7.11 -7.17
C ALA A 233 -7.51 -5.73 -7.03
N SER A 234 -8.71 -5.71 -6.46
CA SER A 234 -9.44 -4.46 -6.18
C SER A 234 -8.71 -3.59 -5.15
N THR A 235 -8.08 -4.22 -4.15
CA THR A 235 -7.28 -3.52 -3.14
C THR A 235 -6.01 -2.94 -3.78
N VAL A 236 -5.36 -3.66 -4.70
CA VAL A 236 -4.24 -3.14 -5.49
C VAL A 236 -4.69 -1.95 -6.34
N LEU A 237 -5.86 -2.02 -6.99
CA LEU A 237 -6.39 -0.93 -7.81
C LEU A 237 -6.57 0.35 -6.98
N ALA A 238 -7.21 0.23 -5.82
CA ALA A 238 -7.45 1.33 -4.90
C ALA A 238 -6.14 1.88 -4.33
N SER A 239 -5.27 1.00 -3.80
CA SER A 239 -4.03 1.39 -3.14
C SER A 239 -3.01 1.95 -4.11
N VAL A 240 -2.71 1.28 -5.22
CA VAL A 240 -1.61 1.68 -6.11
C VAL A 240 -2.03 2.80 -7.04
N PHE A 241 -3.19 2.65 -7.70
CA PHE A 241 -3.59 3.56 -8.79
C PHE A 241 -4.54 4.66 -8.35
N LYS A 242 -5.01 4.66 -7.08
CA LYS A 242 -6.01 5.61 -6.56
C LYS A 242 -7.29 5.59 -7.40
N ILE A 243 -7.59 4.44 -8.02
CA ILE A 243 -8.81 4.24 -8.83
C ILE A 243 -9.83 3.54 -7.95
N ASN A 244 -11.04 4.11 -7.89
CA ASN A 244 -12.13 3.51 -7.17
C ASN A 244 -12.63 2.24 -7.90
N PRO A 245 -12.53 1.05 -7.30
CA PRO A 245 -13.03 -0.18 -7.92
C PRO A 245 -14.57 -0.26 -7.96
N ILE A 246 -15.28 0.54 -7.16
CA ILE A 246 -16.74 0.52 -7.05
C ILE A 246 -17.37 0.86 -8.40
N GLY A 247 -18.25 -0.02 -8.88
CA GLY A 247 -18.93 0.13 -10.16
C GLY A 247 -18.11 -0.33 -11.36
N SER A 248 -16.92 -0.94 -11.14
CA SER A 248 -16.18 -1.56 -12.23
C SER A 248 -17.05 -2.59 -12.94
N LYS A 249 -17.13 -2.48 -14.28
CA LYS A 249 -17.93 -3.39 -15.12
C LYS A 249 -17.37 -4.81 -15.15
N TYR A 250 -16.13 -5.00 -14.74
CA TYR A 250 -15.51 -6.31 -14.65
C TYR A 250 -15.75 -6.95 -13.27
N THR A 251 -16.50 -8.04 -13.23
CA THR A 251 -16.82 -8.79 -11.99
C THR A 251 -16.04 -10.09 -11.84
N ALA A 252 -15.18 -10.44 -12.80
CA ALA A 252 -14.58 -11.76 -12.92
C ALA A 252 -15.59 -12.93 -12.99
N GLY A 253 -16.85 -12.66 -13.36
CA GLY A 253 -17.92 -13.67 -13.38
C GLY A 253 -18.57 -13.92 -12.01
N LEU A 254 -18.22 -13.12 -10.99
CA LEU A 254 -18.87 -13.17 -9.68
C LEU A 254 -20.29 -12.59 -9.75
N PRO A 255 -21.20 -13.04 -8.86
CA PRO A 255 -22.48 -12.38 -8.65
C PRO A 255 -22.32 -10.89 -8.40
N ALA A 256 -23.25 -10.08 -8.91
CA ALA A 256 -23.14 -8.62 -8.87
C ALA A 256 -23.07 -8.07 -7.43
N ASP A 257 -23.84 -8.64 -6.49
CA ASP A 257 -23.81 -8.25 -5.08
C ASP A 257 -22.47 -8.58 -4.42
N VAL A 258 -21.90 -9.75 -4.73
CA VAL A 258 -20.58 -10.17 -4.25
C VAL A 258 -19.49 -9.25 -4.79
N ALA A 259 -19.48 -8.98 -6.09
CA ALA A 259 -18.49 -8.08 -6.70
C ALA A 259 -18.57 -6.67 -6.09
N ALA A 260 -19.78 -6.10 -5.97
CA ALA A 260 -20.00 -4.78 -5.39
C ALA A 260 -19.51 -4.71 -3.93
N HIS A 261 -19.78 -5.74 -3.13
CA HIS A 261 -19.28 -5.84 -1.75
C HIS A 261 -17.75 -5.83 -1.70
N LEU A 262 -17.10 -6.67 -2.51
CA LEU A 262 -15.63 -6.78 -2.51
C LEU A 262 -14.95 -5.49 -3.01
N GLN A 263 -15.52 -4.82 -4.02
CA GLN A 263 -15.06 -3.51 -4.48
C GLN A 263 -15.14 -2.47 -3.36
N ALA A 264 -16.28 -2.39 -2.66
CA ALA A 264 -16.49 -1.44 -1.58
C ALA A 264 -15.52 -1.67 -0.42
N VAL A 265 -15.36 -2.92 0.03
CA VAL A 265 -14.40 -3.27 1.09
C VAL A 265 -12.97 -2.91 0.68
N ALA A 266 -12.55 -3.23 -0.54
CA ALA A 266 -11.23 -2.87 -1.04
C ALA A 266 -10.98 -1.36 -0.99
N TRP A 267 -11.94 -0.56 -1.46
CA TRP A 267 -11.84 0.90 -1.45
C TRP A 267 -11.75 1.45 -0.03
N GLU A 268 -12.71 1.10 0.83
CA GLU A 268 -12.75 1.59 2.22
C GLU A 268 -11.48 1.23 3.00
N THR A 269 -11.03 -0.02 2.88
CA THR A 269 -9.81 -0.47 3.56
C THR A 269 -8.58 0.27 3.07
N ALA A 270 -8.40 0.43 1.75
CA ALA A 270 -7.26 1.14 1.19
C ALA A 270 -7.25 2.62 1.62
N GLN A 271 -8.39 3.31 1.53
CA GLN A 271 -8.50 4.72 1.91
C GLN A 271 -8.21 4.92 3.40
N LYS A 272 -8.80 4.09 4.26
CA LYS A 272 -8.53 4.15 5.71
C LYS A 272 -7.05 3.91 6.02
N TYR A 273 -6.48 2.82 5.49
CA TYR A 273 -5.09 2.45 5.75
C TYR A 273 -4.11 3.55 5.31
N HIS A 274 -4.31 4.13 4.13
CA HIS A 274 -3.43 5.17 3.60
C HIS A 274 -3.62 6.53 4.28
N ALA A 275 -4.80 6.83 4.83
CA ALA A 275 -4.99 8.00 5.68
C ALA A 275 -4.20 7.87 7.00
N GLU A 276 -4.12 6.67 7.57
CA GLU A 276 -3.45 6.40 8.85
C GLU A 276 -1.93 6.21 8.73
N HIS A 277 -1.46 5.66 7.60
CA HIS A 277 -0.06 5.23 7.46
C HIS A 277 0.70 5.87 6.31
N GLY A 278 0.03 6.68 5.49
CA GLY A 278 0.58 7.26 4.29
C GLY A 278 0.72 6.22 3.17
N ARG A 279 1.42 6.62 2.11
CA ARG A 279 1.52 5.87 0.86
C ARG A 279 2.94 5.53 0.42
N GLY A 280 3.93 5.80 1.28
CA GLY A 280 5.34 5.72 0.91
C GLY A 280 5.66 6.72 -0.21
N SER A 281 6.41 6.27 -1.21
CA SER A 281 6.85 7.08 -2.35
C SER A 281 5.79 7.35 -3.45
N LEU A 282 4.56 6.81 -3.35
CA LEU A 282 3.50 6.87 -4.38
C LEU A 282 2.24 7.70 -4.04
#